data_AF-A0A5E4BWV3-F1
#
_entry.id   AF-A0A5E4BWV3-F1
#
_cell.length_a   1.000
_cell.length_b   1.000
_cell.length_c   1.000
_cell.angle_alpha   90.00
_cell.angle_beta   90.00
_cell.angle_gamma   90.00
#
_symmetry.space_group_name_H-M   'P 1'
#
loop_
_entity.id
_entity.type
_entity.pdbx_description
1 polymer ?
#
loop_
_entity_poly.entity_id
_entity_poly.type
_entity_poly.pdbx_seq_one_letter_code
_entity_poly.pdbx_strand_id
1 'polypeptide(L)'
;MEATFAEYEEWSEDPIPESVVQSYNKALQQLEKYKPYEEALLQAEAPRLAEYQAYIDFEMKVGDPARIQLIFERALVENCLVPDLWIRYSQYLDRQLKVKDLVLSVHSRAVRNCPWTVALWSRYLLAMERHGVEHRVISVTFEKALNAGFIQATDYVEIWQAYLDYLRRRVDFKQDSSKELEELRSAFTRALEHLQQEVEERFNESGDPSCVIMQNWARIEVNLWTFLEFHSPLKGPY
;
A
#
# COMPACT_ATOMS: atom_id res chain seq x y z
N MET A 1 -20.42 -29.27 10.19
CA MET A 1 -21.56 -28.35 10.05
C MET A 1 -22.87 -29.14 10.00
N GLU A 2 -23.02 -30.08 9.06
CA GLU A 2 -24.20 -30.96 8.99
C GLU A 2 -24.35 -31.87 10.23
N ALA A 3 -23.25 -32.51 10.66
CA ALA A 3 -23.26 -33.33 11.89
C ALA A 3 -23.66 -32.54 13.14
N THR A 4 -23.20 -31.30 13.26
CA THR A 4 -23.48 -30.42 14.42
C THR A 4 -24.94 -29.97 14.48
N PHE A 5 -25.58 -29.74 13.33
CA PHE A 5 -27.00 -29.39 13.28
C PHE A 5 -27.87 -30.63 13.56
N ALA A 6 -27.48 -31.80 13.05
CA ALA A 6 -28.14 -33.07 13.36
C ALA A 6 -28.05 -33.42 14.86
N GLU A 7 -26.90 -33.21 15.50
CA GLU A 7 -26.75 -33.38 16.95
C GLU A 7 -27.63 -32.40 17.74
N TYR A 8 -27.81 -31.16 17.27
CA TYR A 8 -28.69 -30.19 17.91
C TYR A 8 -30.18 -30.56 17.78
N GLU A 9 -30.58 -31.08 16.62
CA GLU A 9 -31.91 -31.69 16.42
C GLU A 9 -32.16 -32.88 17.35
N GLU A 10 -31.14 -33.69 17.59
CA GLU A 10 -31.25 -34.87 18.47
C GLU A 10 -31.29 -34.52 19.96
N TRP A 11 -30.62 -33.45 20.38
CA TRP A 11 -30.52 -33.06 21.80
C TRP A 11 -31.59 -32.06 22.26
N SER A 12 -32.24 -31.37 21.33
CA SER A 12 -33.27 -30.39 21.67
C SER A 12 -34.59 -31.08 22.03
N GLU A 13 -35.03 -30.96 23.29
CA GLU A 13 -36.35 -31.42 23.72
C GLU A 13 -37.49 -30.52 23.19
N ASP A 14 -37.17 -29.25 22.90
CA ASP A 14 -38.09 -28.26 22.32
C ASP A 14 -37.93 -28.14 20.79
N PRO A 15 -38.95 -27.68 20.05
CA PRO A 15 -38.83 -27.40 18.62
C PRO A 15 -37.77 -26.32 18.35
N ILE A 16 -36.84 -26.60 17.45
CA ILE A 16 -35.79 -25.64 17.08
C ILE A 16 -36.43 -24.36 16.52
N PRO A 17 -36.02 -23.18 17.00
CA PRO A 17 -36.54 -21.91 16.49
C PRO A 17 -36.34 -21.79 14.97
N GLU A 18 -37.39 -21.37 14.27
CA GLU A 18 -37.38 -21.26 12.80
C GLU A 18 -36.24 -20.34 12.30
N SER A 19 -35.88 -19.32 13.08
CA SER A 19 -34.76 -18.42 12.80
C SER A 19 -33.40 -19.13 12.71
N VAL A 20 -33.19 -20.18 13.51
CA VAL A 20 -31.97 -21.00 13.51
C VAL A 20 -31.94 -21.87 12.27
N VAL A 21 -33.04 -22.53 11.93
CA VAL A 21 -33.18 -23.35 10.71
C VAL A 21 -32.94 -22.50 9.46
N GLN A 22 -33.53 -21.31 9.39
CA GLN A 22 -33.33 -20.38 8.28
C GLN A 22 -31.88 -19.92 8.16
N SER A 23 -31.20 -19.67 9.29
CA SER A 23 -29.78 -19.27 9.30
C SER A 23 -28.87 -20.42 8.86
N TYR A 24 -29.15 -21.64 9.31
CA TYR A 24 -28.44 -22.85 8.88
C TYR A 24 -28.58 -23.10 7.38
N ASN A 25 -29.79 -23.01 6.84
CA ASN A 25 -30.04 -23.19 5.40
C ASN A 25 -29.30 -22.14 4.56
N LYS A 26 -29.23 -20.88 5.01
CA LYS A 26 -28.42 -19.84 4.36
C LYS A 26 -26.93 -20.16 4.41
N ALA A 27 -26.43 -20.69 5.52
CA ALA A 27 -25.03 -21.09 5.66
C ALA A 27 -24.69 -22.27 4.74
N LEU A 28 -25.59 -23.26 4.58
CA LEU A 28 -25.41 -24.36 3.63
C LEU A 28 -25.35 -23.88 2.18
N GLN A 29 -26.24 -22.96 1.79
CA GLN A 29 -26.20 -22.36 0.45
C GLN A 29 -24.89 -21.62 0.19
N GLN A 30 -24.37 -20.91 1.20
CA GLN A 30 -23.05 -20.31 1.11
C GLN A 30 -21.95 -21.35 0.97
N LEU A 31 -21.97 -22.42 1.79
CA LEU A 31 -20.99 -23.50 1.73
C LEU A 31 -20.91 -24.12 0.33
N GLU A 32 -22.04 -24.44 -0.28
CA GLU A 32 -22.08 -25.04 -1.62
C GLU A 32 -21.51 -24.09 -2.69
N LYS A 33 -21.69 -22.77 -2.52
CA LYS A 33 -21.12 -21.74 -3.40
C LYS A 33 -19.58 -21.70 -3.35
N TYR A 34 -18.98 -21.95 -2.18
CA TYR A 34 -17.53 -21.90 -1.97
C TYR A 34 -16.83 -23.24 -2.23
N LYS A 35 -17.58 -24.35 -2.15
CA LYS A 35 -17.10 -25.72 -2.33
C LYS A 35 -16.17 -25.95 -3.53
N PRO A 36 -16.46 -25.49 -4.77
CA PRO A 36 -15.55 -25.73 -5.90
C PRO A 36 -14.18 -25.07 -5.71
N TYR A 37 -14.11 -23.93 -5.02
CA TYR A 37 -12.85 -23.23 -4.75
C TYR A 37 -12.05 -23.91 -3.64
N GLU A 38 -12.72 -24.41 -2.59
CA GLU A 38 -12.05 -25.18 -1.52
C GLU A 38 -11.57 -26.54 -2.01
N GLU A 39 -12.33 -27.23 -2.87
CA GLU A 39 -11.91 -28.49 -3.49
C GLU A 39 -10.72 -28.28 -4.44
N ALA A 40 -10.72 -27.20 -5.22
CA ALA A 40 -9.59 -26.84 -6.07
C ALA A 40 -8.31 -26.59 -5.25
N LEU A 41 -8.42 -25.86 -4.12
CA LEU A 41 -7.30 -25.65 -3.20
C LEU A 41 -6.79 -26.97 -2.59
N LEU A 42 -7.70 -27.90 -2.28
CA LEU A 42 -7.32 -29.20 -1.69
C LEU A 42 -6.60 -30.10 -2.70
N GLN A 43 -7.00 -30.05 -3.98
CA GLN A 43 -6.38 -30.84 -5.04
C GLN A 43 -5.05 -30.25 -5.52
N ALA A 44 -4.86 -28.94 -5.39
CA ALA A 44 -3.64 -28.27 -5.81
C ALA A 44 -2.47 -28.47 -4.82
N GLU A 45 -1.26 -28.52 -5.38
CA GLU A 45 -0.03 -28.59 -4.60
C GLU A 45 0.44 -27.19 -4.15
N ALA A 46 1.10 -27.12 -2.99
CA ALA A 46 1.70 -25.89 -2.51
C ALA A 46 2.68 -25.32 -3.57
N PRO A 47 2.63 -24.01 -3.89
CA PRO A 47 2.02 -22.93 -3.10
C PRO A 47 0.61 -22.48 -3.54
N ARG A 48 -0.08 -23.22 -4.42
CA ARG A 48 -1.51 -23.01 -4.81
C ARG A 48 -1.87 -21.58 -5.24
N LEU A 49 -0.91 -20.84 -5.79
CA LEU A 49 -1.07 -19.41 -6.03
C LEU A 49 -2.20 -19.11 -7.03
N ALA A 50 -2.32 -19.92 -8.09
CA ALA A 50 -3.33 -19.73 -9.13
C ALA A 50 -4.75 -19.96 -8.58
N GLU A 51 -4.91 -21.00 -7.75
CA GLU A 51 -6.17 -21.34 -7.09
C GLU A 51 -6.57 -20.26 -6.09
N TYR A 52 -5.61 -19.75 -5.29
CA TYR A 52 -5.86 -18.61 -4.41
C TYR A 52 -6.23 -17.35 -5.19
N GLN A 53 -5.59 -17.07 -6.34
CA GLN A 53 -5.95 -15.91 -7.18
C GLN A 53 -7.38 -16.02 -7.70
N ALA A 54 -7.80 -17.18 -8.20
CA ALA A 54 -9.16 -17.41 -8.66
C ALA A 54 -10.19 -17.26 -7.52
N TYR A 55 -9.85 -17.73 -6.31
CA TYR A 55 -10.71 -17.56 -5.13
C TYR A 55 -10.79 -16.09 -4.70
N ILE A 56 -9.67 -15.37 -4.69
CA ILE A 56 -9.64 -13.92 -4.40
C ILE A 56 -10.51 -13.16 -5.41
N ASP A 57 -10.40 -13.46 -6.71
CA ASP A 57 -11.22 -12.83 -7.75
C ASP A 57 -12.71 -13.02 -7.48
N PHE A 58 -13.08 -14.23 -7.08
CA PHE A 58 -14.45 -14.56 -6.73
C PHE A 58 -14.94 -13.82 -5.49
N GLU A 59 -14.21 -13.85 -4.37
CA GLU A 59 -14.60 -13.14 -3.13
C GLU A 59 -14.65 -11.62 -3.36
N MET A 60 -13.73 -11.05 -4.15
CA MET A 60 -13.77 -9.65 -4.54
C MET A 60 -15.01 -9.29 -5.34
N LYS A 61 -15.52 -10.21 -6.18
CA LYS A 61 -16.77 -10.02 -6.92
C LYS A 61 -18.00 -10.13 -6.01
N VAL A 62 -17.95 -10.96 -4.96
CA VAL A 62 -19.00 -11.05 -3.95
C VAL A 62 -19.04 -9.79 -3.08
N GLY A 63 -17.87 -9.26 -2.72
CA GLY A 63 -17.74 -7.96 -2.07
C GLY A 63 -17.85 -7.99 -0.54
N ASP A 64 -17.80 -9.16 0.11
CA ASP A 64 -17.82 -9.26 1.58
C ASP A 64 -16.43 -8.91 2.17
N PRO A 65 -16.29 -7.80 2.91
CA PRO A 65 -14.99 -7.36 3.43
C PRO A 65 -14.31 -8.34 4.38
N ALA A 66 -15.08 -9.09 5.18
CA ALA A 66 -14.52 -10.04 6.14
C ALA A 66 -13.94 -11.25 5.41
N ARG A 67 -14.65 -11.74 4.39
CA ARG A 67 -14.23 -12.89 3.59
C ARG A 67 -13.07 -12.57 2.66
N ILE A 68 -13.07 -11.37 2.06
CA ILE A 68 -11.95 -10.89 1.24
C ILE A 68 -10.67 -10.83 2.06
N GLN A 69 -10.71 -10.26 3.27
CA GLN A 69 -9.56 -10.28 4.17
C GLN A 69 -9.14 -11.72 4.50
N LEU A 70 -10.08 -12.58 4.86
CA LEU A 70 -9.79 -13.98 5.19
C LEU A 70 -9.05 -14.71 4.07
N ILE A 71 -9.51 -14.60 2.81
CA ILE A 71 -8.88 -15.31 1.70
C ILE A 71 -7.49 -14.75 1.36
N PHE A 72 -7.30 -13.42 1.46
CA PHE A 72 -5.96 -12.82 1.32
C PHE A 72 -5.01 -13.30 2.41
N GLU A 73 -5.45 -13.30 3.67
CA GLU A 73 -4.64 -13.77 4.79
C GLU A 73 -4.26 -15.26 4.63
N ARG A 74 -5.20 -16.10 4.19
CA ARG A 74 -4.93 -17.52 3.87
C ARG A 74 -3.88 -17.65 2.76
N ALA A 75 -4.06 -16.94 1.65
CA ALA A 75 -3.13 -16.97 0.53
C ALA A 75 -1.71 -16.53 0.93
N LEU A 76 -1.61 -15.50 1.78
CA LEU A 76 -0.35 -14.94 2.27
C LEU A 76 0.40 -15.86 3.23
N VAL A 77 -0.25 -16.84 3.88
CA VAL A 77 0.45 -17.83 4.70
C VAL A 77 1.41 -18.67 3.85
N GLU A 78 1.00 -19.04 2.63
CA GLU A 78 1.82 -19.85 1.71
C GLU A 78 2.62 -18.99 0.72
N ASN A 79 2.13 -17.78 0.41
CA ASN A 79 2.65 -16.93 -0.68
C ASN A 79 3.14 -15.55 -0.19
N CYS A 80 3.68 -15.47 1.03
CA CYS A 80 4.13 -14.20 1.61
C CYS A 80 5.27 -13.52 0.82
N LEU A 81 6.00 -14.25 -0.02
CA LEU A 81 7.10 -13.72 -0.84
C LEU A 81 6.66 -13.24 -2.23
N VAL A 82 5.34 -13.19 -2.50
CA VAL A 82 4.78 -12.71 -3.77
C VAL A 82 4.36 -11.23 -3.63
N PRO A 83 5.13 -10.27 -4.19
CA PRO A 83 4.84 -8.84 -3.98
C PRO A 83 3.51 -8.40 -4.58
N ASP A 84 3.12 -8.96 -5.72
CA ASP A 84 1.85 -8.64 -6.40
C ASP A 84 0.63 -8.96 -5.54
N LEU A 85 0.71 -10.02 -4.73
CA LEU A 85 -0.35 -10.41 -3.80
C LEU A 85 -0.50 -9.36 -2.69
N TRP A 86 0.61 -8.88 -2.14
CA TRP A 86 0.62 -7.77 -1.17
C TRP A 86 0.09 -6.47 -1.78
N ILE A 87 0.53 -6.12 -2.99
CA ILE A 87 0.07 -4.93 -3.70
C ILE A 87 -1.44 -4.98 -3.90
N ARG A 88 -1.97 -6.14 -4.31
CA ARG A 88 -3.40 -6.33 -4.53
C ARG A 88 -4.19 -6.23 -3.23
N TYR A 89 -3.71 -6.86 -2.16
CA TYR A 89 -4.36 -6.82 -0.85
C TYR A 89 -4.34 -5.41 -0.24
N SER A 90 -3.18 -4.75 -0.20
CA SER A 90 -3.05 -3.41 0.37
C SER A 90 -3.84 -2.37 -0.43
N GLN A 91 -3.88 -2.49 -1.76
CA GLN A 91 -4.70 -1.64 -2.62
C GLN A 91 -6.20 -1.80 -2.38
N TYR A 92 -6.66 -3.03 -2.09
CA TYR A 92 -8.05 -3.25 -1.71
C TYR A 92 -8.37 -2.52 -0.40
N LEU A 93 -7.52 -2.65 0.62
CA LEU A 93 -7.71 -2.00 1.92
C LEU A 93 -7.66 -0.46 1.83
N ASP A 94 -6.71 0.10 1.07
CA ASP A 94 -6.58 1.54 0.85
C ASP A 94 -7.82 2.16 0.19
N ARG A 95 -8.49 1.42 -0.70
CA ARG A 95 -9.61 1.93 -1.50
C ARG A 95 -10.96 1.67 -0.86
N GLN A 96 -11.17 0.49 -0.29
CA GLN A 96 -12.50 0.03 0.15
C GLN A 96 -12.71 0.18 1.65
N LEU A 97 -11.79 -0.32 2.49
CA LEU A 97 -11.97 -0.33 3.95
C LEU A 97 -11.55 0.97 4.62
N LYS A 98 -10.38 1.51 4.23
CA LYS A 98 -9.82 2.76 4.78
C LYS A 98 -9.70 2.78 6.32
N VAL A 99 -9.59 1.61 6.95
CA VAL A 99 -9.37 1.48 8.39
C VAL A 99 -7.86 1.60 8.67
N LYS A 100 -7.45 2.72 9.29
CA LYS A 100 -6.05 3.10 9.50
C LYS A 100 -5.18 1.95 10.02
N ASP A 101 -5.55 1.36 11.16
CA ASP A 101 -4.70 0.37 11.83
C ASP A 101 -4.54 -0.90 10.99
N LEU A 102 -5.60 -1.32 10.29
CA LEU A 102 -5.58 -2.48 9.40
C LEU A 102 -4.72 -2.20 8.15
N VAL A 103 -4.94 -1.06 7.49
CA VAL A 103 -4.21 -0.64 6.28
C VAL A 103 -2.70 -0.56 6.58
N LEU A 104 -2.33 0.18 7.62
CA LEU A 104 -0.92 0.38 7.97
C LEU A 104 -0.25 -0.92 8.43
N SER A 105 -0.98 -1.80 9.14
CA SER A 105 -0.49 -3.12 9.53
C SER A 105 -0.15 -3.97 8.31
N VAL A 106 -1.01 -4.00 7.29
CA VAL A 106 -0.77 -4.77 6.07
C VAL A 106 0.39 -4.23 5.25
N HIS A 107 0.50 -2.91 5.06
CA HIS A 107 1.66 -2.31 4.38
C HIS A 107 2.97 -2.58 5.14
N SER A 108 2.97 -2.49 6.47
CA SER A 108 4.12 -2.84 7.33
C SER A 108 4.52 -4.31 7.21
N ARG A 109 3.55 -5.23 7.08
CA ARG A 109 3.83 -6.65 6.80
C ARG A 109 4.39 -6.86 5.39
N ALA A 110 3.85 -6.16 4.39
CA ALA A 110 4.28 -6.28 3.01
C ALA A 110 5.77 -5.95 2.85
N VAL A 111 6.22 -4.80 3.38
CA VAL A 111 7.64 -4.38 3.30
C VAL A 111 8.58 -5.26 4.12
N ARG A 112 8.08 -5.97 5.14
CA ARG A 112 8.88 -6.94 5.90
C ARG A 112 9.07 -8.27 5.16
N ASN A 113 8.08 -8.69 4.37
CA ASN A 113 8.17 -9.95 3.62
C ASN A 113 8.86 -9.77 2.27
N CYS A 114 8.64 -8.63 1.60
CA CYS A 114 9.18 -8.31 0.27
C CYS A 114 9.92 -6.96 0.26
N PRO A 115 10.99 -6.78 1.07
CA PRO A 115 11.69 -5.50 1.20
C PRO A 115 12.32 -5.00 -0.11
N TRP A 116 12.66 -5.90 -1.04
CA TRP A 116 13.28 -5.57 -2.33
C TRP A 116 12.31 -4.92 -3.33
N THR A 117 11.02 -4.82 -3.03
CA THR A 117 10.02 -4.25 -3.95
C THR A 117 9.72 -2.80 -3.59
N VAL A 118 10.23 -1.85 -4.37
CA VAL A 118 10.04 -0.41 -4.13
C VAL A 118 8.57 0.00 -4.07
N ALA A 119 7.72 -0.56 -4.94
CA ALA A 119 6.31 -0.21 -5.01
C ALA A 119 5.58 -0.43 -3.67
N LEU A 120 6.01 -1.40 -2.85
CA LEU A 120 5.45 -1.63 -1.51
C LEU A 120 5.82 -0.50 -0.54
N TRP A 121 7.06 -0.02 -0.59
CA TRP A 121 7.51 1.12 0.22
C TRP A 121 6.84 2.42 -0.21
N SER A 122 6.80 2.72 -1.52
CA SER A 122 6.12 3.89 -2.08
C SER A 122 4.65 3.93 -1.65
N ARG A 123 3.95 2.79 -1.75
CA ARG A 123 2.55 2.66 -1.30
C ARG A 123 2.40 2.82 0.21
N TYR A 124 3.34 2.29 0.99
CA TYR A 124 3.31 2.43 2.44
C TYR A 124 3.45 3.90 2.87
N LEU A 125 4.40 4.65 2.29
CA LEU A 125 4.56 6.09 2.56
C LEU A 125 3.29 6.88 2.20
N LEU A 126 2.69 6.58 1.04
CA LEU A 126 1.42 7.19 0.64
C LEU A 126 0.26 6.85 1.60
N ALA A 127 0.18 5.61 2.09
CA ALA A 127 -0.84 5.20 3.05
C ALA A 127 -0.65 5.90 4.40
N MET A 128 0.60 6.02 4.87
CA MET A 128 0.93 6.77 6.09
C MET A 128 0.54 8.26 5.96
N GLU A 129 0.82 8.88 4.82
CA GLU A 129 0.42 10.25 4.53
C GLU A 129 -1.11 10.41 4.56
N ARG A 130 -1.86 9.55 3.85
CA ARG A 130 -3.33 9.58 3.80
C ARG A 130 -3.98 9.44 5.18
N HIS A 131 -3.36 8.68 6.07
CA HIS A 131 -3.84 8.46 7.44
C HIS A 131 -3.25 9.44 8.46
N GLY A 132 -2.57 10.50 8.01
CA GLY A 132 -2.06 11.59 8.84
C GLY A 132 -1.05 11.10 9.88
N VAL A 133 -0.19 10.14 9.52
CA VAL A 133 0.89 9.68 10.40
C VAL A 133 1.91 10.80 10.57
N GLU A 134 2.50 10.89 11.78
CA GLU A 134 3.49 11.90 12.11
C GLU A 134 4.67 11.88 11.13
N HIS A 135 5.09 13.07 10.69
CA HIS A 135 6.19 13.26 9.75
C HIS A 135 7.46 12.51 10.16
N ARG A 136 7.83 12.53 11.44
CA ARG A 136 9.00 11.81 11.95
C ARG A 136 8.96 10.32 11.62
N VAL A 137 7.79 9.68 11.76
CA VAL A 137 7.62 8.24 11.51
C VAL A 137 7.68 7.95 10.01
N ILE A 138 7.14 8.84 9.16
CA ILE A 138 7.24 8.74 7.69
C ILE A 138 8.69 8.85 7.25
N SER A 139 9.44 9.84 7.74
CA SER A 139 10.86 10.02 7.42
C SER A 139 11.70 8.80 7.85
N VAL A 140 11.49 8.27 9.06
CA VAL A 140 12.19 7.05 9.51
C VAL A 140 11.84 5.84 8.64
N THR A 141 10.60 5.75 8.15
CA THR A 141 10.19 4.67 7.24
C THR A 141 10.85 4.81 5.87
N PHE A 142 10.99 6.04 5.36
CA PHE A 142 11.71 6.32 4.12
C PHE A 142 13.20 5.94 4.23
N GLU A 143 13.87 6.30 5.33
CA GLU A 143 15.27 5.90 5.54
C GLU A 143 15.44 4.37 5.57
N LYS A 144 14.46 3.63 6.12
CA LYS A 144 14.46 2.17 6.06
C LYS A 144 14.29 1.65 4.63
N ALA A 145 13.50 2.34 3.80
CA ALA A 145 13.31 1.98 2.40
C ALA A 145 14.62 2.11 1.60
N LEU A 146 15.39 3.19 1.80
CA LEU A 146 16.71 3.36 1.16
C LEU A 146 17.66 2.20 1.50
N ASN A 147 17.61 1.74 2.75
CA ASN A 147 18.42 0.63 3.24
C ASN A 147 17.84 -0.77 2.92
N ALA A 148 16.71 -0.87 2.21
CA ALA A 148 16.07 -2.15 1.91
C ALA A 148 16.79 -2.96 0.82
N GLY A 149 17.65 -2.30 0.03
CA GLY A 149 18.49 -2.94 -0.98
C GLY A 149 17.74 -3.32 -2.25
N PHE A 150 17.28 -2.33 -3.03
CA PHE A 150 16.62 -2.57 -4.30
C PHE A 150 17.58 -3.12 -5.38
N ILE A 151 17.00 -3.67 -6.45
CA ILE A 151 17.72 -4.39 -7.50
C ILE A 151 18.07 -3.48 -8.68
N GLN A 152 17.29 -2.42 -8.92
CA GLN A 152 17.49 -1.51 -10.05
C GLN A 152 17.77 -0.09 -9.58
N ALA A 153 18.56 0.68 -10.33
CA ALA A 153 18.78 2.10 -10.05
C ALA A 153 17.48 2.91 -10.14
N THR A 154 16.58 2.54 -11.07
CA THR A 154 15.26 3.15 -11.24
C THR A 154 14.39 3.03 -9.98
N ASP A 155 14.55 1.96 -9.20
CA ASP A 155 13.82 1.78 -7.94
C ASP A 155 14.21 2.86 -6.91
N TYR A 156 15.49 3.24 -6.87
CA TYR A 156 15.94 4.33 -6.00
C TYR A 156 15.37 5.68 -6.44
N VAL A 157 15.27 5.92 -7.75
CA VAL A 157 14.62 7.13 -8.27
C VAL A 157 13.14 7.17 -7.88
N GLU A 158 12.42 6.04 -8.00
CA GLU A 158 11.00 5.95 -7.64
C GLU A 158 10.76 6.28 -6.16
N ILE A 159 11.54 5.69 -5.23
CA ILE A 159 11.34 5.95 -3.80
C ILE A 159 11.67 7.39 -3.42
N TRP A 160 12.72 7.98 -4.02
CA TRP A 160 13.06 9.39 -3.83
C TRP A 160 11.94 10.29 -4.34
N GLN A 161 11.40 10.02 -5.53
CA GLN A 161 10.25 10.77 -6.07
C GLN A 161 9.04 10.69 -5.14
N ALA A 162 8.69 9.49 -4.65
CA ALA A 162 7.57 9.32 -3.73
C ALA A 162 7.74 10.15 -2.43
N TYR A 163 8.96 10.21 -1.89
CA TYR A 163 9.25 10.99 -0.69
C TYR A 163 9.31 12.50 -0.94
N LEU A 164 9.90 12.94 -2.05
CA LEU A 164 9.93 14.35 -2.47
C LEU A 164 8.52 14.89 -2.72
N ASP A 165 7.67 14.08 -3.37
CA ASP A 165 6.27 14.40 -3.58
C ASP A 165 5.50 14.52 -2.24
N TYR A 166 5.81 13.67 -1.27
CA TYR A 166 5.28 13.78 0.09
C TYR A 166 5.73 15.09 0.78
N LEU A 167 7.02 15.41 0.75
CA LEU A 167 7.55 16.65 1.33
C LEU A 167 6.93 17.88 0.65
N ARG A 168 6.81 17.86 -0.68
CA ARG A 168 6.16 18.90 -1.46
C ARG A 168 4.73 19.16 -1.00
N ARG A 169 3.95 18.12 -0.70
CA ARG A 169 2.56 18.25 -0.22
C ARG A 169 2.46 18.84 1.20
N ARG A 170 3.56 18.90 1.95
CA ARG A 170 3.63 19.56 3.26
C ARG A 170 3.92 21.06 3.18
N VAL A 171 4.46 21.54 2.06
CA VAL A 171 4.83 22.94 1.89
C VAL A 171 3.59 23.79 1.62
N ASP A 172 3.40 24.85 2.41
CA ASP A 172 2.49 25.94 2.07
C ASP A 172 3.21 26.95 1.17
N PHE A 173 2.99 26.83 -0.14
CA PHE A 173 3.63 27.68 -1.16
C PHE A 173 3.16 29.14 -1.14
N LYS A 174 2.24 29.52 -0.24
CA LYS A 174 1.87 30.93 -0.04
C LYS A 174 2.88 31.72 0.78
N GLN A 175 3.76 31.03 1.51
CA GLN A 175 4.78 31.67 2.35
C GLN A 175 6.12 31.65 1.62
N ASP A 176 6.76 32.81 1.48
CA ASP A 176 8.07 32.98 0.80
C ASP A 176 9.18 32.09 1.39
N SER A 177 9.10 31.81 2.70
CA SER A 177 10.07 31.00 3.42
C SER A 177 9.36 30.21 4.51
N SER A 178 9.33 28.89 4.36
CA SER A 178 8.85 27.95 5.38
C SER A 178 9.93 26.92 5.70
N LYS A 179 9.88 26.37 6.91
CA LYS A 179 10.81 25.30 7.32
C LYS A 179 10.66 24.08 6.40
N GLU A 180 9.43 23.79 5.99
CA GLU A 180 9.07 22.71 5.10
C GLU A 180 9.62 22.92 3.68
N LEU A 181 9.68 24.16 3.20
CA LEU A 181 10.28 24.49 1.89
C LEU A 181 11.80 24.26 1.90
N GLU A 182 12.48 24.70 2.97
CA GLU A 182 13.92 24.45 3.12
C GLU A 182 14.23 22.96 3.31
N GLU A 183 13.37 22.23 4.01
CA GLU A 183 13.44 20.76 4.11
C GLU A 183 13.30 20.10 2.73
N LEU A 184 12.33 20.54 1.92
CA LEU A 184 12.13 20.04 0.56
C LEU A 184 13.36 20.30 -0.33
N ARG A 185 13.91 21.52 -0.33
CA ARG A 185 15.13 21.87 -1.08
C ARG A 185 16.32 21.02 -0.65
N SER A 186 16.52 20.88 0.66
CA SER A 186 17.58 20.03 1.22
C SER A 186 17.41 18.57 0.80
N ALA A 187 16.18 18.07 0.75
CA ALA A 187 15.88 16.72 0.29
C ALA A 187 16.17 16.53 -1.20
N PHE A 188 15.90 17.53 -2.06
CA PHE A 188 16.28 17.48 -3.47
C PHE A 188 17.80 17.38 -3.66
N THR A 189 18.56 18.22 -2.95
CA THR A 189 20.03 18.16 -2.99
C THR A 189 20.54 16.79 -2.56
N ARG A 190 20.05 16.28 -1.41
CA ARG A 190 20.41 14.96 -0.90
C ARG A 190 20.04 13.83 -1.87
N ALA A 191 18.89 13.91 -2.52
CA ALA A 191 18.46 12.91 -3.50
C ALA A 191 19.43 12.84 -4.69
N LEU A 192 19.85 13.99 -5.22
CA LEU A 192 20.79 14.07 -6.33
C LEU A 192 22.19 13.55 -5.94
N GLU A 193 22.68 13.94 -4.76
CA GLU A 193 23.95 13.45 -4.22
C GLU A 193 23.94 11.94 -4.02
N HIS A 194 22.86 11.39 -3.43
CA HIS A 194 22.71 9.95 -3.22
C HIS A 194 22.64 9.18 -4.54
N LEU A 195 21.91 9.67 -5.54
CA LEU A 195 21.84 9.03 -6.86
C LEU A 195 23.22 9.03 -7.55
N GLN A 196 23.94 10.15 -7.48
CA GLN A 196 25.26 10.29 -8.10
C GLN A 196 26.35 9.47 -7.40
N GLN A 197 26.34 9.38 -6.07
CA GLN A 197 27.39 8.70 -5.33
C GLN A 197 27.05 7.23 -5.10
N GLU A 198 25.91 6.92 -4.47
CA GLU A 198 25.64 5.56 -4.02
C GLU A 198 25.05 4.68 -5.12
N VAL A 199 24.18 5.23 -5.97
CA VAL A 199 23.47 4.46 -7.00
C VAL A 199 24.34 4.27 -8.24
N GLU A 200 24.97 5.33 -8.76
CA GLU A 200 25.88 5.20 -9.91
C GLU A 200 27.09 4.31 -9.60
N GLU A 201 27.69 4.38 -8.41
CA GLU A 201 28.78 3.48 -8.02
C GLU A 201 28.34 2.01 -7.96
N ARG A 202 27.11 1.76 -7.49
CA ARG A 202 26.59 0.39 -7.33
C ARG A 202 26.13 -0.23 -8.64
N PHE A 203 25.49 0.54 -9.52
CA PHE A 203 24.84 0.01 -10.73
C PHE A 203 25.54 0.42 -12.04
N ASN A 204 26.52 1.32 -12.00
CA ASN A 204 27.14 1.96 -13.17
C ASN A 204 26.13 2.68 -14.09
N GLU A 205 24.98 3.07 -13.53
CA GLU A 205 23.92 3.82 -14.21
C GLU A 205 23.24 4.75 -13.21
N SER A 206 22.74 5.89 -13.71
CA SER A 206 22.06 6.90 -12.87
C SER A 206 20.63 6.49 -12.49
N GLY A 207 19.98 5.62 -13.27
CA GLY A 207 18.56 5.29 -13.13
C GLY A 207 17.60 6.41 -13.57
N ASP A 208 18.05 7.67 -13.65
CA ASP A 208 17.27 8.83 -14.12
C ASP A 208 17.90 9.48 -15.37
N PRO A 209 17.89 8.81 -16.54
CA PRO A 209 18.53 9.31 -17.76
C PRO A 209 17.93 10.62 -18.29
N SER A 210 16.69 10.93 -17.90
CA SER A 210 16.00 12.17 -18.27
C SER A 210 16.04 13.25 -17.19
N CYS A 211 16.71 13.01 -16.06
CA CYS A 211 16.80 13.91 -14.93
C CYS A 211 15.42 14.38 -14.43
N VAL A 212 14.43 13.48 -14.35
CA VAL A 212 13.07 13.76 -13.90
C VAL A 212 13.05 14.45 -12.53
N ILE A 213 13.94 14.05 -11.60
CA ILE A 213 14.01 14.70 -10.28
C ILE A 213 14.41 16.18 -10.42
N MET A 214 15.43 16.47 -11.23
CA MET A 214 15.86 17.85 -11.49
C MET A 214 14.78 18.66 -12.22
N GLN A 215 14.09 18.05 -13.20
CA GLN A 215 12.98 18.70 -13.88
C GLN A 215 11.84 19.04 -12.92
N ASN A 216 11.51 18.14 -12.00
CA ASN A 216 10.47 18.37 -10.99
C ASN A 216 10.88 19.49 -10.03
N TRP A 217 12.13 19.51 -9.58
CA TRP A 217 12.64 20.60 -8.75
C TRP A 217 12.56 21.95 -9.47
N ALA A 218 13.05 22.03 -10.71
CA ALA A 218 12.99 23.25 -11.50
C ALA A 218 11.55 23.75 -11.71
N ARG A 219 10.59 22.85 -11.97
CA ARG A 219 9.16 23.21 -12.09
C ARG A 219 8.59 23.78 -10.80
N ILE A 220 8.97 23.23 -9.64
CA ILE A 220 8.51 23.72 -8.34
C ILE A 220 9.08 25.11 -8.07
N GLU A 221 10.38 25.32 -8.29
CA GLU A 221 11.00 26.64 -8.12
C GLU A 221 10.36 27.66 -9.06
N VAL A 222 10.24 27.39 -10.36
CA VAL A 222 9.61 28.34 -11.30
C VAL A 222 8.18 28.74 -10.90
N ASN A 223 7.38 27.78 -10.43
CA ASN A 223 6.02 28.05 -9.95
C ASN A 223 6.01 28.89 -8.66
N LEU A 224 6.99 28.70 -7.79
CA LEU A 224 7.20 29.53 -6.60
C LEU A 224 7.54 30.97 -6.98
N TRP A 225 8.54 31.16 -7.85
CA TRP A 225 8.97 32.48 -8.32
C TRP A 225 7.83 33.25 -8.97
N THR A 226 7.09 32.61 -9.88
CA THR A 226 5.94 33.24 -10.54
C THR A 226 4.83 33.58 -9.56
N PHE A 227 4.50 32.71 -8.61
CA PHE A 227 3.49 33.01 -7.59
C PHE A 227 3.86 34.26 -6.77
N LEU A 228 5.13 34.36 -6.35
CA LEU A 228 5.64 35.49 -5.58
C LEU A 228 5.68 36.79 -6.41
N GLU A 229 6.08 36.75 -7.68
CA GLU A 229 6.09 37.94 -8.54
C GLU A 229 4.68 38.50 -8.78
N PHE A 230 3.67 37.64 -8.98
CA PHE A 230 2.29 38.08 -9.26
C PHE A 230 1.47 38.42 -8.00
N HIS A 231 1.86 37.92 -6.82
CA HIS A 231 1.12 38.15 -5.56
C HIS A 231 1.89 38.98 -4.53
N SER A 232 3.11 39.44 -4.84
CA SER A 232 3.75 40.49 -4.07
C SER A 232 2.85 41.74 -4.15
N PRO A 233 2.33 42.27 -3.02
CA PRO A 233 1.59 43.51 -3.05
C PRO A 233 2.57 44.55 -3.59
N LEU A 234 2.21 45.12 -4.76
CA LEU A 234 2.90 46.24 -5.40
C LEU A 234 3.66 47.05 -4.35
N LYS A 235 4.99 46.90 -4.31
CA LYS A 235 5.84 48.00 -3.86
C LYS A 235 5.64 49.10 -4.89
N GLY A 236 4.57 49.85 -4.72
CA GLY A 236 4.29 51.05 -5.49
C GLY A 236 5.47 52.00 -5.31
N PRO A 237 6.04 52.55 -6.40
CA PRO A 237 7.11 53.50 -6.28
C PRO A 237 6.50 54.89 -6.04
N TYR A 238 6.41 55.35 -4.79
CA TYR A 238 6.39 56.78 -4.43
C TYR A 238 6.87 56.99 -3.00
#